data_AF-A0A6A6IBL3-F1
#
_entry.id   AF-A0A6A6IBL3-F1
#
_cell.length_a   1.000
_cell.length_b   1.000
_cell.length_c   1.000
_cell.angle_alpha   90.00
_cell.angle_beta   90.00
_cell.angle_gamma   90.00
#
_symmetry.space_group_name_H-M   'P 1'
#
loop_
_entity.id
_entity.type
_entity.pdbx_description
1 polymer ?
#
loop_
_entity_poly.entity_id
_entity_poly.type
_entity_poly.pdbx_seq_one_letter_code
_entity_poly.pdbx_strand_id
1 'polypeptide(L)'
;MKKVFAYFQSTPSQPSAGSARLTSSPRDVYVCGPNRVYNSSKDVTRRISFDTPTIMLYGYPSRGGVIVLEDASPTDLDFLALDRMNPPMLRHEDPKEEDTFCQRLLLLGAKWWDSMARYWLLKGEDVNIPDLDDSDEPEPTKRERHWVSVAWPSAGGLVVSEFDTNMWGVEVEVELVPEDVARLRLCTSMDEKAQMLKDRFRGKAWENVDDYRGNAFIGCWGRKEIGEVGEFQKTWPEI
;
A
#
# COMPACT_ATOMS: atom_id res chain seq x y z
N MET A 1 4.34 40.66 -32.76
CA MET A 1 5.27 41.45 -31.91
C MET A 1 4.68 41.61 -30.53
N LYS A 2 5.53 41.40 -29.51
CA LYS A 2 5.27 41.18 -28.07
C LYS A 2 4.44 42.27 -27.37
N LYS A 3 3.52 41.85 -26.50
CA LYS A 3 2.88 42.60 -25.39
C LYS A 3 2.30 41.51 -24.46
N VAL A 4 2.50 41.42 -23.14
CA VAL A 4 2.83 42.41 -22.10
C VAL A 4 3.46 41.65 -20.92
N PHE A 5 4.62 42.09 -20.43
CA PHE A 5 5.10 41.87 -19.06
C PHE A 5 4.99 43.22 -18.35
N ALA A 6 4.11 43.35 -17.37
CA ALA A 6 4.09 44.52 -16.49
C ALA A 6 3.16 44.30 -15.30
N TYR A 7 3.60 43.59 -14.25
CA TYR A 7 3.08 43.79 -12.89
C TYR A 7 4.13 43.32 -11.85
N PHE A 8 5.29 43.97 -11.83
CA PHE A 8 6.03 44.11 -10.57
C PHE A 8 5.68 45.50 -10.05
N GLN A 9 4.77 45.56 -9.07
CA GLN A 9 4.51 46.78 -8.32
C GLN A 9 5.50 46.87 -7.17
N SER A 10 6.20 47.99 -7.14
CA SER A 10 7.17 48.42 -6.15
C SER A 10 6.57 48.42 -4.73
N THR A 11 7.33 47.87 -3.77
CA THR A 11 7.01 47.88 -2.34
C THR A 11 7.24 49.28 -1.75
N PRO A 12 6.38 49.80 -0.84
CA PRO A 12 6.66 51.05 -0.14
C PRO A 12 7.74 50.87 0.94
N SER A 13 8.49 51.94 1.14
CA SER A 13 9.60 52.13 2.10
C SER A 13 9.33 51.65 3.53
N GLN A 14 10.30 50.92 4.10
CA GLN A 14 10.37 50.53 5.52
C GLN A 14 10.53 51.76 6.44
N PRO A 15 9.84 51.80 7.60
CA PRO A 15 10.20 52.69 8.69
C PRO A 15 11.31 52.10 9.59
N SER A 16 12.10 53.02 10.16
CA SER A 16 13.31 52.83 10.96
C SER A 16 13.17 51.94 12.20
N ALA A 17 14.22 51.18 12.51
CA ALA A 17 14.32 50.24 13.62
C ALA A 17 14.33 50.96 14.99
N GLY A 18 13.17 50.99 15.64
CA GLY A 18 13.02 51.33 17.04
C GLY A 18 13.12 50.09 17.93
N SER A 19 14.09 50.09 18.85
CA SER A 19 14.33 49.04 19.86
C SER A 19 13.14 48.85 20.80
N ALA A 20 12.29 47.84 20.54
CA ALA A 20 11.34 47.33 21.51
C ALA A 20 11.92 46.07 22.19
N ARG A 21 12.31 46.19 23.46
CA ARG A 21 12.65 45.05 24.30
C ARG A 21 11.38 44.22 24.54
N LEU A 22 11.29 43.06 23.91
CA LEU A 22 10.27 42.05 24.22
C LEU A 22 10.63 41.40 25.57
N THR A 23 10.00 41.85 26.65
CA THR A 23 9.98 41.08 27.90
C THR A 23 8.97 39.94 27.72
N SER A 24 9.41 38.81 27.19
CA SER A 24 8.58 37.60 27.15
C SER A 24 8.58 36.96 28.55
N SER A 25 7.42 36.95 29.20
CA SER A 25 7.15 36.07 30.35
C SER A 25 7.38 34.61 29.93
N PRO A 26 7.86 33.72 30.82
CA PRO A 26 8.04 32.31 30.49
C PRO A 26 6.69 31.74 30.05
N ARG A 27 6.62 31.21 28.83
CA ARG A 27 5.46 30.44 28.39
C ARG A 27 5.47 29.14 29.18
N ASP A 28 4.40 28.86 29.91
CA ASP A 28 4.16 27.53 30.44
C ASP A 28 4.19 26.54 29.27
N VAL A 29 5.24 25.74 29.22
CA VAL A 29 5.33 24.62 28.30
C VAL A 29 4.39 23.56 28.86
N TYR A 30 3.18 23.51 28.29
CA TYR A 30 2.32 22.35 28.46
C TYR A 30 3.00 21.16 27.81
N VAL A 31 3.71 20.38 28.63
CA VAL A 31 4.18 19.06 28.24
C VAL A 31 2.92 18.20 28.16
N CYS A 32 2.39 18.03 26.94
CA CYS A 32 1.40 17.01 26.66
C CYS A 32 1.92 15.69 27.23
N GLY A 33 1.04 14.92 27.86
CA GLY A 33 1.36 13.64 28.51
C GLY A 33 2.16 12.69 27.59
N PRO A 34 2.71 11.60 28.14
CA PRO A 34 3.73 10.80 27.48
C PRO A 34 3.39 10.56 26.01
N ASN A 35 4.26 11.00 25.10
CA ASN A 35 4.13 10.73 23.66
C ASN A 35 4.04 9.22 23.48
N ARG A 36 2.82 8.69 23.34
CA ARG A 36 2.63 7.34 22.82
C ARG A 36 3.07 7.42 21.36
N VAL A 37 4.31 6.99 21.10
CA VAL A 37 4.81 6.83 19.74
C VAL A 37 3.86 5.85 19.05
N TYR A 38 3.13 6.35 18.05
CA TYR A 38 2.25 5.52 17.25
C TYR A 38 3.08 4.44 16.56
N ASN A 39 2.72 3.17 16.75
CA ASN A 39 3.41 2.04 16.17
C ASN A 39 2.54 1.40 15.09
N SER A 40 2.85 1.70 13.82
CA SER A 40 2.12 1.19 12.65
C SER A 40 2.12 -0.33 12.57
N SER A 41 3.17 -1.01 13.05
CA SER A 41 3.23 -2.48 13.04
C SER A 41 2.22 -3.14 13.99
N LYS A 42 1.68 -2.37 14.93
CA LYS A 42 0.67 -2.81 15.90
C LYS A 42 -0.73 -2.27 15.58
N ASP A 43 -0.87 -1.43 14.55
CA ASP A 43 -2.17 -0.94 14.12
C ASP A 43 -2.83 -1.96 13.19
N VAL A 44 -3.80 -2.69 13.76
CA VAL A 44 -4.61 -3.68 13.04
C VAL A 44 -5.96 -3.13 12.61
N THR A 45 -6.11 -1.79 12.58
CA THR A 45 -7.38 -1.11 12.27
C THR A 45 -7.29 -0.20 11.05
N ARG A 46 -6.10 0.30 10.71
CA ARG A 46 -5.87 1.18 9.56
C ARG A 46 -6.26 0.50 8.25
N ARG A 47 -7.14 1.09 7.46
CA ARG A 47 -7.53 0.59 6.12
C ARG A 47 -6.66 1.13 5.00
N ILE A 48 -6.29 2.40 5.08
CA ILE A 48 -5.57 3.09 4.02
C ILE A 48 -4.43 3.93 4.63
N SER A 49 -3.28 3.91 3.97
CA SER A 49 -2.16 4.82 4.24
C SER A 49 -1.89 5.63 2.99
N PHE A 50 -1.70 6.94 3.17
CA PHE A 50 -1.29 7.85 2.12
C PHE A 50 0.17 8.21 2.37
N ASP A 51 1.07 7.52 1.69
CA ASP A 51 2.50 7.79 1.76
C ASP A 51 2.93 8.43 0.43
N THR A 52 3.95 9.27 0.44
CA THR A 52 4.47 9.82 -0.82
C THR A 52 5.60 8.91 -1.28
N PRO A 53 5.49 8.20 -2.43
CA PRO A 53 4.54 8.40 -3.53
C PRO A 53 3.41 7.35 -3.66
N THR A 54 3.12 6.54 -2.63
CA THR A 54 2.33 5.31 -2.71
C THR A 54 1.05 5.34 -1.86
N ILE A 55 -0.05 4.79 -2.38
CA ILE A 55 -1.28 4.55 -1.61
C ILE A 55 -1.33 3.08 -1.22
N MET A 56 -1.43 2.80 0.07
CA MET A 56 -1.45 1.44 0.61
C MET A 56 -2.84 1.11 1.12
N LEU A 57 -3.39 -0.04 0.75
CA LEU A 57 -4.62 -0.57 1.32
C LEU A 57 -4.33 -1.82 2.15
N TYR A 58 -4.98 -1.90 3.30
CA TYR A 58 -4.83 -2.97 4.26
C TYR A 58 -6.19 -3.63 4.51
N GLY A 59 -6.18 -4.96 4.49
CA GLY A 59 -7.27 -5.81 4.96
C GLY A 59 -6.78 -6.73 6.07
N TYR A 60 -7.65 -7.02 7.04
CA TYR A 60 -7.33 -7.84 8.20
C TYR A 60 -8.22 -9.07 8.25
N PRO A 61 -7.82 -10.18 7.59
CA PRO A 61 -8.61 -11.41 7.60
C PRO A 61 -8.88 -11.89 9.04
N SER A 62 -10.08 -12.38 9.30
CA SER A 62 -10.47 -12.99 10.58
C SER A 62 -9.54 -14.16 10.98
N ARG A 63 -8.99 -14.84 9.98
CA ARG A 63 -8.04 -15.96 10.14
C ARG A 63 -6.64 -15.52 10.58
N GLY A 64 -6.33 -14.24 10.40
CA GLY A 64 -5.07 -13.62 10.74
C GLY A 64 -4.22 -13.22 9.53
N GLY A 65 -3.05 -12.68 9.85
CA GLY A 65 -2.17 -12.02 8.89
C GLY A 65 -2.73 -10.66 8.46
N VAL A 66 -2.07 -10.07 7.47
CA VAL A 66 -2.49 -8.82 6.86
C VAL A 66 -2.42 -8.92 5.35
N ILE A 67 -3.44 -8.44 4.67
CA ILE A 67 -3.45 -8.35 3.21
C ILE A 67 -3.14 -6.92 2.82
N VAL A 68 -2.08 -6.73 2.03
CA VAL A 68 -1.58 -5.42 1.63
C VAL A 68 -1.63 -5.29 0.11
N LEU A 69 -2.40 -4.32 -0.37
CA LEU A 69 -2.31 -3.84 -1.75
C LEU A 69 -1.45 -2.59 -1.76
N GLU A 70 -0.34 -2.67 -2.48
CA GLU A 70 0.59 -1.57 -2.66
C GLU A 70 0.23 -0.78 -3.91
N ASP A 71 0.51 0.52 -3.91
CA ASP A 71 0.31 1.41 -5.07
C ASP A 71 -1.10 1.39 -5.66
N ALA A 72 -2.11 1.43 -4.78
CA ALA A 72 -3.51 1.45 -5.18
C ALA A 72 -3.80 2.64 -6.12
N SER A 73 -4.38 2.33 -7.28
CA SER A 73 -4.80 3.31 -8.27
C SER A 73 -6.27 3.72 -8.06
N PRO A 74 -6.73 4.82 -8.68
CA PRO A 74 -8.16 5.16 -8.66
C PRO A 74 -9.05 4.02 -9.18
N THR A 75 -8.60 3.24 -10.16
CA THR A 75 -9.35 2.08 -10.68
C THR A 75 -9.50 0.97 -9.64
N ASP A 76 -8.49 0.78 -8.79
CA ASP A 76 -8.52 -0.23 -7.72
C ASP A 76 -9.52 0.17 -6.63
N LEU A 77 -9.57 1.45 -6.26
CA LEU A 77 -10.56 1.97 -5.32
C LEU A 77 -11.99 1.77 -5.84
N ASP A 78 -12.24 2.04 -7.12
CA ASP A 78 -13.55 1.81 -7.74
C ASP A 78 -13.95 0.33 -7.70
N PHE A 79 -13.01 -0.57 -8.00
CA PHE A 79 -13.25 -2.01 -7.94
C PHE A 79 -13.59 -2.49 -6.51
N LEU A 80 -12.96 -1.88 -5.51
CA LEU A 80 -13.25 -2.14 -4.10
C LEU A 80 -14.51 -1.43 -3.60
N ALA A 81 -15.16 -0.61 -4.44
CA ALA A 81 -16.29 0.24 -4.09
C ALA A 81 -15.97 1.22 -2.95
N LEU A 82 -14.75 1.76 -2.92
CA LEU A 82 -14.32 2.80 -1.99
C LEU A 82 -14.51 4.19 -2.61
N ASP A 83 -14.96 5.16 -1.81
CA ASP A 83 -14.98 6.56 -2.23
C ASP A 83 -13.53 7.05 -2.41
N ARG A 84 -13.20 7.53 -3.61
CA ARG A 84 -11.88 8.09 -3.94
C ARG A 84 -11.55 9.35 -3.16
N MET A 85 -12.56 10.14 -2.83
CA MET A 85 -12.41 11.44 -2.17
C MET A 85 -12.34 11.29 -0.66
N ASN A 86 -13.12 10.35 -0.10
CA ASN A 86 -13.19 10.10 1.33
C ASN A 86 -13.25 8.60 1.63
N PRO A 87 -12.17 7.84 1.37
CA PRO A 87 -12.15 6.42 1.64
C PRO A 87 -12.25 6.17 3.16
N PRO A 88 -12.85 5.05 3.59
CA PRO A 88 -12.87 4.67 5.00
C PRO A 88 -11.45 4.48 5.51
N MET A 89 -11.10 5.21 6.58
CA MET A 89 -9.77 5.16 7.18
C MET A 89 -9.54 3.92 8.05
N LEU A 90 -10.62 3.31 8.53
CA LEU A 90 -10.61 2.16 9.41
C LEU A 90 -11.24 0.94 8.73
N ARG A 91 -10.82 -0.23 9.16
CA ARG A 91 -11.39 -1.52 8.75
C ARG A 91 -12.84 -1.67 9.18
N HIS A 92 -13.53 -2.69 8.66
CA HIS A 92 -14.87 -3.04 9.13
C HIS A 92 -14.82 -3.55 10.57
N GLU A 93 -15.89 -3.26 11.32
CA GLU A 93 -16.08 -3.78 12.68
C GLU A 93 -16.52 -5.25 12.67
N ASP A 94 -17.31 -5.67 11.67
CA ASP A 94 -17.70 -7.07 11.49
C ASP A 94 -16.58 -7.87 10.77
N PRO A 95 -16.06 -8.95 11.37
CA PRO A 95 -15.07 -9.81 10.71
C PRO A 95 -15.52 -10.34 9.35
N LYS A 96 -16.82 -10.60 9.13
CA LYS A 96 -17.29 -11.17 7.85
C LYS A 96 -17.30 -10.14 6.73
N GLU A 97 -17.67 -8.89 7.03
CA GLU A 97 -17.53 -7.77 6.11
C GLU A 97 -16.04 -7.53 5.77
N GLU A 98 -15.17 -7.58 6.78
CA GLU A 98 -13.72 -7.45 6.57
C GLU A 98 -13.15 -8.56 5.68
N ASP A 99 -13.56 -9.80 5.91
CA ASP A 99 -13.17 -10.96 5.12
C ASP A 99 -13.61 -10.84 3.66
N THR A 100 -14.78 -10.25 3.42
CA THR A 100 -15.27 -9.98 2.05
C THR A 100 -14.42 -8.91 1.37
N PHE A 101 -14.03 -7.86 2.09
CA PHE A 101 -13.10 -6.85 1.60
C PHE A 101 -11.71 -7.44 1.30
N CYS A 102 -11.18 -8.26 2.20
CA CYS A 102 -9.93 -8.99 2.06
C CYS A 102 -9.91 -9.87 0.79
N GLN A 103 -11.00 -10.59 0.52
CA GLN A 103 -11.13 -11.37 -0.71
C GLN A 103 -11.00 -10.50 -1.96
N ARG A 104 -11.65 -9.34 -1.98
CA ARG A 104 -11.56 -8.41 -3.12
C ARG A 104 -10.17 -7.81 -3.30
N LEU A 105 -9.44 -7.54 -2.21
CA LEU A 105 -8.04 -7.11 -2.29
C LEU A 105 -7.17 -8.18 -2.98
N LEU A 106 -7.34 -9.46 -2.63
CA LEU A 106 -6.59 -10.54 -3.29
C LEU A 106 -6.88 -10.62 -4.79
N LEU A 107 -8.11 -10.32 -5.22
CA LEU A 107 -8.46 -10.26 -6.65
C LEU A 107 -7.72 -9.13 -7.38
N LEU A 108 -7.20 -8.12 -6.69
CA LEU A 108 -6.39 -7.05 -7.29
C LEU A 108 -4.88 -7.36 -7.30
N GLY A 109 -4.47 -8.51 -6.76
CA GLY A 109 -3.07 -8.88 -6.62
C GLY A 109 -2.43 -8.48 -5.29
N ALA A 110 -3.24 -8.10 -4.29
CA ALA A 110 -2.74 -7.85 -2.95
C ALA A 110 -2.00 -9.08 -2.38
N LYS A 111 -0.98 -8.81 -1.56
CA LYS A 111 -0.17 -9.84 -0.91
C LYS A 111 -0.72 -10.18 0.45
N TRP A 112 -0.69 -11.46 0.82
CA TRP A 112 -1.10 -11.91 2.14
C TRP A 112 0.13 -12.23 2.98
N TRP A 113 0.42 -11.35 3.92
CA TRP A 113 1.56 -11.43 4.82
C TRP A 113 1.19 -12.09 6.14
N ASP A 114 2.15 -12.80 6.70
CA ASP A 114 2.01 -13.51 7.97
C ASP A 114 1.77 -12.55 9.14
N SER A 115 2.43 -11.38 9.08
CA SER A 115 2.29 -10.29 10.05
C SER A 115 2.62 -8.95 9.41
N MET A 116 2.17 -7.87 10.04
CA MET A 116 2.56 -6.52 9.64
C MET A 116 4.06 -6.28 9.84
N ALA A 117 4.66 -6.90 10.85
CA ALA A 117 6.10 -6.79 11.10
C ALA A 117 6.92 -7.40 9.96
N ARG A 118 6.54 -8.58 9.44
CA ARG A 118 7.22 -9.22 8.30
C ARG A 118 7.10 -8.37 7.04
N TYR A 119 5.92 -7.78 6.79
CA TYR A 119 5.72 -6.85 5.68
C TYR A 119 6.72 -5.68 5.75
N TRP A 120 6.81 -4.98 6.89
CA TRP A 120 7.71 -3.83 7.05
C TRP A 120 9.20 -4.22 7.00
N LEU A 121 9.57 -5.35 7.61
CA LEU A 121 10.92 -5.90 7.57
C LEU A 121 11.40 -6.07 6.12
N LEU A 122 10.59 -6.73 5.28
CA LEU A 122 10.96 -7.02 3.90
C LEU A 122 10.82 -5.82 2.95
N LYS A 123 10.11 -4.77 3.37
CA LYS A 123 9.98 -3.51 2.61
C LYS A 123 11.06 -2.48 2.92
N GLY A 124 11.88 -2.72 3.95
CA GLY A 124 13.03 -1.86 4.26
C GLY A 124 12.66 -0.48 4.77
N GLU A 125 11.44 -0.27 5.29
CA GLU A 125 11.20 0.90 6.13
C GLU A 125 11.85 0.68 7.49
N ASP A 126 12.49 1.72 8.05
CA ASP A 126 13.21 1.75 9.33
C ASP A 126 12.35 1.22 10.48
N VAL A 127 12.28 -0.10 10.59
CA VAL A 127 11.89 -0.77 11.81
C VAL A 127 13.05 -0.59 12.78
N ASN A 128 12.99 0.47 13.59
CA ASN A 128 13.60 0.47 14.92
C ASN A 128 12.87 -0.60 15.74
N ILE A 129 13.09 -1.88 15.42
CA ILE A 129 12.70 -3.02 16.24
C ILE A 129 14.00 -3.46 16.93
N PRO A 130 14.19 -3.15 18.22
CA PRO A 130 15.33 -3.65 19.01
C PRO A 130 15.33 -5.19 19.15
N ASP A 131 14.29 -5.86 18.68
CA ASP A 131 13.95 -7.27 18.97
C ASP A 131 14.04 -8.21 17.74
N LEU A 132 14.41 -7.72 16.55
CA LEU A 132 14.67 -8.60 15.41
C LEU A 132 16.17 -8.78 15.28
N ASP A 133 16.65 -9.92 15.77
CA ASP A 133 17.95 -10.47 15.41
C ASP A 133 17.90 -10.76 13.90
N ASP A 134 18.49 -9.88 13.09
CA ASP A 134 18.54 -9.97 11.62
C ASP A 134 19.13 -11.29 11.08
N SER A 135 19.58 -12.21 11.96
CA SER A 135 20.21 -13.48 11.59
C SER A 135 19.26 -14.69 11.44
N ASP A 136 18.00 -14.62 11.88
CA ASP A 136 17.08 -15.78 11.88
C ASP A 136 15.80 -15.63 11.03
N GLU A 137 15.51 -14.45 10.46
CA GLU A 137 14.31 -14.26 9.63
C GLU A 137 14.49 -14.88 8.23
N PRO A 138 13.55 -15.74 7.78
CA PRO A 138 13.71 -16.44 6.52
C PRO A 138 13.48 -15.52 5.32
N GLU A 139 14.23 -15.81 4.27
CA GLU A 139 14.20 -15.07 2.99
C GLU A 139 12.77 -14.89 2.45
N PRO A 140 12.50 -13.79 1.73
CA PRO A 140 11.21 -13.58 1.07
C PRO A 140 10.84 -14.74 0.15
N THR A 141 9.65 -15.31 0.33
CA THR A 141 9.14 -16.32 -0.59
C THR A 141 8.91 -15.72 -1.97
N LYS A 142 8.83 -16.57 -3.00
CA LYS A 142 8.58 -16.09 -4.38
C LYS A 142 7.30 -15.24 -4.46
N ARG A 143 6.25 -15.62 -3.72
CA ARG A 143 4.96 -14.91 -3.71
C ARG A 143 5.03 -13.57 -2.99
N GLU A 144 5.77 -13.49 -1.90
CA GLU A 144 6.03 -12.23 -1.18
C GLU A 144 6.83 -11.26 -2.04
N ARG A 145 7.78 -11.79 -2.82
CA ARG A 145 8.68 -11.00 -3.68
C ARG A 145 8.02 -10.44 -4.93
N HIS A 146 7.12 -11.18 -5.57
CA HIS A 146 6.57 -10.75 -6.85
C HIS A 146 5.71 -9.50 -6.71
N TRP A 147 5.98 -8.48 -7.51
CA TRP A 147 5.00 -7.44 -7.78
C TRP A 147 3.90 -8.02 -8.66
N VAL A 148 2.65 -7.74 -8.29
CA VAL A 148 1.48 -8.25 -9.01
C VAL A 148 0.52 -7.10 -9.27
N SER A 149 0.01 -7.02 -10.49
CA SER A 149 -1.13 -6.17 -10.81
C SER A 149 -2.17 -6.94 -11.61
N VAL A 150 -3.43 -6.81 -11.21
CA VAL A 150 -4.56 -7.50 -11.82
C VAL A 150 -5.57 -6.50 -12.35
N ALA A 151 -6.15 -6.81 -13.50
CA ALA A 151 -7.30 -6.10 -14.05
C ALA A 151 -8.43 -7.07 -14.39
N TRP A 152 -9.66 -6.61 -14.18
CA TRP A 152 -10.91 -7.35 -14.41
C TRP A 152 -11.71 -6.69 -15.53
N PRO A 153 -11.39 -6.96 -16.81
CA PRO A 153 -12.05 -6.31 -17.93
C PRO A 153 -13.54 -6.66 -17.99
N SER A 154 -14.36 -5.75 -18.51
CA SER A 154 -15.80 -5.91 -18.66
C SER A 154 -16.19 -7.06 -19.59
N ALA A 155 -15.29 -7.45 -20.51
CA ALA A 155 -15.43 -8.62 -21.37
C ALA A 155 -15.33 -9.97 -20.62
N GLY A 156 -14.96 -9.96 -19.33
CA GLY A 156 -14.79 -11.15 -18.51
C GLY A 156 -13.34 -11.63 -18.41
N GLY A 157 -13.12 -12.56 -17.47
CA GLY A 157 -11.79 -13.05 -17.11
C GLY A 157 -10.96 -12.03 -16.34
N LEU A 158 -9.65 -12.30 -16.27
CA LEU A 158 -8.67 -11.44 -15.61
C LEU A 158 -7.38 -11.34 -16.40
N VAL A 159 -6.70 -10.20 -16.26
CA VAL A 159 -5.35 -9.98 -16.80
C VAL A 159 -4.40 -9.81 -15.63
N VAL A 160 -3.34 -10.60 -15.59
CA VAL A 160 -2.36 -10.59 -14.50
C VAL A 160 -0.97 -10.30 -15.05
N SER A 161 -0.31 -9.30 -14.48
CA SER A 161 1.12 -9.02 -14.69
C SER A 161 1.87 -9.34 -13.40
N GLU A 162 3.02 -9.99 -13.55
CA GLU A 162 3.89 -10.39 -12.46
C GLU A 162 5.34 -10.07 -12.84
N PHE A 163 6.06 -9.46 -11.91
CA PHE A 163 7.48 -9.15 -12.05
C PHE A 163 8.17 -9.40 -10.73
N ASP A 164 9.46 -9.70 -10.78
CA ASP A 164 10.25 -9.77 -9.57
C ASP A 164 10.47 -8.37 -9.00
N THR A 165 10.54 -8.25 -7.67
CA THR A 165 10.97 -7.01 -7.03
C THR A 165 12.34 -7.21 -6.41
N ASN A 166 13.12 -6.14 -6.40
CA ASN A 166 14.35 -6.09 -5.64
C ASN A 166 14.00 -5.96 -4.15
N MET A 167 13.63 -7.07 -3.50
CA MET A 167 13.55 -7.16 -2.04
C MET A 167 14.93 -7.37 -1.45
N TRP A 168 15.14 -6.85 -0.24
CA TRP A 168 16.39 -6.98 0.49
C TRP A 168 16.78 -8.46 0.65
N GLY A 169 18.08 -8.74 0.53
CA GLY A 169 18.64 -10.06 0.79
C GLY A 169 18.59 -11.07 -0.36
N VAL A 170 18.09 -10.72 -1.56
CA VAL A 170 18.02 -11.69 -2.67
C VAL A 170 18.60 -11.19 -3.99
N GLU A 171 19.33 -12.08 -4.68
CA GLU A 171 19.75 -11.85 -6.06
C GLU A 171 18.53 -11.70 -6.97
N VAL A 172 18.46 -10.54 -7.61
CA VAL A 172 17.39 -10.14 -8.54
C VAL A 172 17.29 -11.13 -9.70
N GLU A 173 16.12 -11.77 -9.90
CA GLU A 173 15.83 -12.44 -11.17
C GLU A 173 15.76 -11.38 -12.31
N VAL A 174 16.04 -11.79 -13.56
CA VAL A 174 16.22 -10.91 -14.74
C VAL A 174 15.00 -10.02 -15.07
N GLU A 175 13.85 -10.22 -14.42
CA GLU A 175 12.55 -9.63 -14.77
C GLU A 175 12.02 -8.65 -13.71
N LEU A 176 12.72 -7.54 -13.51
CA LEU A 176 12.30 -6.45 -12.64
C LEU A 176 11.03 -5.72 -13.12
N VAL A 177 10.30 -5.13 -12.17
CA VAL A 177 9.19 -4.21 -12.45
C VAL A 177 9.66 -3.08 -13.39
N PRO A 178 8.98 -2.85 -14.53
CA PRO A 178 9.34 -1.77 -15.44
C PRO A 178 9.23 -0.38 -14.79
N GLU A 179 10.17 0.52 -15.11
CA GLU A 179 10.23 1.87 -14.52
C GLU A 179 8.98 2.72 -14.77
N ASP A 180 8.25 2.46 -15.86
CA ASP A 180 7.06 3.20 -16.25
C ASP A 180 5.74 2.61 -15.72
N VAL A 181 5.81 1.69 -14.74
CA VAL A 181 4.63 1.05 -14.11
C VAL A 181 3.63 2.05 -13.53
N ALA A 182 4.09 3.23 -13.13
CA ALA A 182 3.24 4.33 -12.66
C ALA A 182 2.18 4.78 -13.68
N ARG A 183 2.33 4.42 -14.97
CA ARG A 183 1.30 4.62 -16.01
C ARG A 183 -0.02 3.93 -15.68
N LEU A 184 -0.01 2.86 -14.89
CA LEU A 184 -1.24 2.20 -14.44
C LEU A 184 -2.12 3.14 -13.60
N ARG A 185 -1.55 4.16 -12.95
CA ARG A 185 -2.29 5.18 -12.20
C ARG A 185 -3.10 6.12 -13.09
N LEU A 186 -2.83 6.14 -14.39
CA LEU A 186 -3.54 6.96 -15.38
C LEU A 186 -4.78 6.25 -15.93
N CYS A 187 -4.91 4.94 -15.72
CA CYS A 187 -6.09 4.19 -16.13
C CYS A 187 -7.31 4.65 -15.33
N THR A 188 -8.43 4.77 -16.02
CA THR A 188 -9.71 5.20 -15.44
C THR A 188 -10.72 4.06 -15.33
N SER A 189 -10.45 2.92 -15.96
CA SER A 189 -11.28 1.72 -15.92
C SER A 189 -10.43 0.44 -15.91
N MET A 190 -11.05 -0.67 -15.50
CA MET A 190 -10.39 -1.99 -15.54
C MET A 190 -10.09 -2.45 -16.97
N ASP A 191 -10.87 -2.00 -17.96
CA ASP A 191 -10.60 -2.28 -19.38
C ASP A 191 -9.32 -1.59 -19.85
N GLU A 192 -9.15 -0.30 -19.51
CA GLU A 192 -7.91 0.44 -19.79
C GLU A 192 -6.71 -0.17 -19.06
N LYS A 193 -6.89 -0.55 -17.78
CA LYS A 193 -5.85 -1.22 -17.00
C LYS A 193 -5.48 -2.56 -17.65
N ALA A 194 -6.46 -3.37 -18.06
CA ALA A 194 -6.24 -4.65 -18.72
C ALA A 194 -5.48 -4.49 -20.05
N GLN A 195 -5.84 -3.50 -20.86
CA GLN A 195 -5.13 -3.19 -22.11
C GLN A 195 -3.69 -2.76 -21.83
N MET A 196 -3.48 -1.88 -20.85
CA MET A 196 -2.15 -1.42 -20.44
C MET A 196 -1.26 -2.58 -19.95
N LEU A 197 -1.83 -3.48 -19.12
CA LEU A 197 -1.12 -4.66 -18.63
C LEU A 197 -0.69 -5.56 -19.80
N LYS A 198 -1.58 -5.84 -20.75
CA LYS A 198 -1.27 -6.65 -21.95
C LYS A 198 -0.19 -6.00 -22.81
N ASP A 199 -0.33 -4.72 -23.12
CA ASP A 199 0.51 -4.05 -24.12
C ASP A 199 1.90 -3.70 -23.61
N ARG A 200 2.04 -3.43 -22.31
CA ARG A 200 3.30 -2.90 -21.73
C ARG A 200 3.89 -3.72 -20.61
N PHE A 201 3.06 -4.44 -19.87
CA PHE A 201 3.49 -5.10 -18.64
C PHE A 201 3.34 -6.62 -18.69
N ARG A 202 3.44 -7.21 -19.90
CA ARG A 202 3.42 -8.67 -20.12
C ARG A 202 2.19 -9.37 -19.52
N GLY A 203 1.08 -8.65 -19.40
CA GLY A 203 -0.15 -9.14 -18.79
C GLY A 203 -0.70 -10.36 -19.51
N LYS A 204 -0.88 -11.45 -18.78
CA LYS A 204 -1.46 -12.70 -19.28
C LYS A 204 -2.95 -12.73 -18.96
N ALA A 205 -3.76 -13.07 -19.95
CA ALA A 205 -5.19 -13.23 -19.78
C ALA A 205 -5.52 -14.64 -19.27
N TRP A 206 -6.48 -14.72 -18.38
CA TRP A 206 -7.01 -15.96 -17.80
C TRP A 206 -8.53 -15.90 -17.84
N GLU A 207 -9.18 -17.03 -18.08
CA GLU A 207 -10.65 -17.11 -18.14
C GLU A 207 -11.24 -17.08 -16.72
N ASN A 208 -10.67 -17.86 -15.79
CA ASN A 208 -11.12 -17.94 -14.41
C ASN A 208 -9.96 -17.84 -13.41
N VAL A 209 -10.27 -17.48 -12.17
CA VAL A 209 -9.33 -17.54 -11.04
C VAL A 209 -8.76 -18.95 -10.87
N ASP A 210 -9.59 -19.98 -11.04
CA ASP A 210 -9.17 -21.37 -10.89
C ASP A 210 -8.18 -21.83 -11.96
N ASP A 211 -8.07 -21.11 -13.07
CA ASP A 211 -7.10 -21.38 -14.14
C ASP A 211 -5.74 -20.73 -13.86
N TYR A 212 -5.68 -19.75 -12.96
CA TYR A 212 -4.47 -19.01 -12.65
C TYR A 212 -3.35 -19.91 -12.09
N ARG A 213 -2.14 -19.79 -12.63
CA ARG A 213 -0.95 -20.60 -12.25
C ARG A 213 0.29 -19.75 -11.92
N GLY A 214 0.10 -18.48 -11.56
CA GLY A 214 1.19 -17.59 -11.17
C GLY A 214 1.44 -17.54 -9.67
N ASN A 215 2.21 -16.56 -9.22
CA ASN A 215 2.69 -16.42 -7.83
C ASN A 215 1.79 -15.52 -6.96
N ALA A 216 0.83 -14.80 -7.53
CA ALA A 216 -0.09 -13.94 -6.80
C ALA A 216 -1.00 -14.73 -5.86
N PHE A 217 -1.50 -14.10 -4.80
CA PHE A 217 -2.43 -14.71 -3.83
C PHE A 217 -3.90 -14.79 -4.33
N ILE A 218 -4.12 -14.59 -5.62
CA ILE A 218 -5.44 -14.68 -6.25
C ILE A 218 -5.98 -16.10 -6.05
N GLY A 219 -7.20 -16.22 -5.52
CA GLY A 219 -7.84 -17.52 -5.25
C GLY A 219 -7.32 -18.27 -4.02
N CYS A 220 -6.38 -17.73 -3.25
CA CYS A 220 -5.85 -18.40 -2.06
C CYS A 220 -6.82 -18.42 -0.87
N TRP A 221 -7.87 -17.58 -0.89
CA TRP A 221 -8.80 -17.45 0.23
C TRP A 221 -9.35 -18.78 0.73
N GLY A 222 -9.72 -19.71 -0.17
CA GLY A 222 -10.32 -20.99 0.22
C GLY A 222 -9.33 -22.09 0.65
N ARG A 223 -8.01 -21.89 0.51
CA ARG A 223 -7.00 -22.95 0.71
C ARG A 223 -5.90 -22.57 1.69
N LYS A 224 -5.62 -21.28 1.88
CA LYS A 224 -4.56 -20.80 2.76
C LYS A 224 -5.09 -20.71 4.19
N GLU A 225 -4.55 -21.55 5.07
CA GLU A 225 -4.86 -21.61 6.51
C GLU A 225 -3.70 -21.13 7.39
N ILE A 226 -2.48 -21.17 6.86
CA ILE A 226 -1.24 -20.71 7.51
C ILE A 226 -0.53 -19.68 6.64
N GLY A 227 0.39 -18.93 7.26
CA GLY A 227 1.28 -18.00 6.60
C GLY A 227 2.21 -18.67 5.58
N GLU A 228 2.93 -17.86 4.81
CA GLU A 228 3.96 -18.36 3.88
C GLU A 228 5.19 -18.90 4.62
N VAL A 229 5.49 -18.35 5.79
CA VAL A 229 6.67 -18.67 6.60
C VAL A 229 6.31 -19.24 7.96
N GLY A 230 5.27 -18.70 8.59
CA GLY A 230 4.87 -19.07 9.94
C GLY A 230 3.35 -19.02 10.14
N GLU A 231 2.94 -18.99 11.41
CA GLU A 231 1.54 -18.79 11.74
C GLU A 231 1.12 -17.35 11.48
N PHE A 232 -0.15 -17.19 11.10
CA PHE A 232 -0.73 -15.87 10.94
C PHE A 232 -0.83 -15.14 12.28
N GLN A 233 -0.33 -13.90 12.33
CA GLN A 233 -0.60 -12.98 13.43
C GLN A 233 -2.12 -12.81 13.59
N LYS A 234 -2.65 -13.03 14.79
CA LYS A 234 -4.06 -12.77 15.07
C LYS A 234 -4.31 -11.26 15.13
N THR A 235 -5.26 -10.79 14.34
CA THR A 235 -5.65 -9.38 14.19
C THR A 235 -7.03 -9.08 14.79
N TRP A 236 -7.72 -10.14 15.20
CA TRP A 236 -9.02 -10.12 15.84
C TRP A 236 -8.94 -10.79 17.22
N PRO A 237 -9.75 -10.37 18.20
CA PRO A 237 -9.92 -11.12 19.44
C PRO A 237 -10.35 -12.56 19.13
N GLU A 238 -9.91 -13.52 19.94
CA GLU A 238 -10.44 -14.89 19.86
C GLU A 238 -11.97 -14.84 20.00
N ILE A 239 -12.67 -15.36 18.99
CA ILE A 239 -14.13 -15.47 18.96
C ILE A 239 -14.56 -16.76 19.68
#